data_AF-A0A4R4UVE6-F1
#
_entry.id   AF-A0A4R4UVE6-F1
#
_cell.length_a   1.000
_cell.length_b   1.000
_cell.length_c   1.000
_cell.angle_alpha   90.00
_cell.angle_beta   90.00
_cell.angle_gamma   90.00
#
_symmetry.space_group_name_H-M   'P 1'
#
loop_
_entity.id
_entity.type
_entity.pdbx_description
1 polymer ?
#
loop_
_entity_poly.entity_id
_entity_poly.type
_entity_poly.pdbx_seq_one_letter_code
_entity_poly.pdbx_strand_id
1 'polypeptide(L)'
;MDGAEGYAAEWERIRRQRGGQAADEAAFVKDVRDDVREAFATAGRPMGHDQYGAELEKHYPQLKEQIFAAFDAYIEELDGLHTGLQDTAAHYGGAEDPRSRERGQG
;
A
#
# COMPACT_ATOMS: atom_id res chain seq x y z
N MET A 1 34.22 -5.37 16.19
CA MET A 1 33.40 -5.64 14.99
C MET A 1 31.94 -5.46 15.39
N ASP A 2 31.49 -4.21 15.60
CA ASP A 2 30.15 -3.88 16.15
C ASP A 2 29.17 -3.32 15.10
N GLY A 3 29.63 -3.12 13.85
CA GLY A 3 28.85 -2.41 12.83
C GLY A 3 27.78 -3.25 12.13
N ALA A 4 27.92 -4.57 12.09
CA ALA A 4 26.97 -5.46 11.41
C ALA A 4 25.71 -5.70 12.28
N GLU A 5 25.89 -6.00 13.57
CA GLU A 5 24.78 -6.25 14.49
C GLU A 5 23.89 -5.02 14.72
N GLY A 6 24.49 -3.82 14.78
CA GLY A 6 23.74 -2.56 14.90
C GLY A 6 22.91 -2.24 13.65
N TYR A 7 23.47 -2.51 12.47
CA TYR A 7 22.77 -2.33 11.19
C TYR A 7 21.60 -3.31 11.08
N ALA A 8 21.81 -4.60 11.33
CA ALA A 8 20.77 -5.63 11.32
C ALA A 8 19.59 -5.31 12.26
N ALA A 9 19.88 -4.86 13.48
CA ALA A 9 18.86 -4.51 14.47
C ALA A 9 18.04 -3.27 14.06
N GLU A 10 18.67 -2.28 13.46
CA GLU A 10 17.99 -1.09 12.92
C GLU A 10 17.07 -1.44 11.75
N TRP A 11 17.51 -2.36 10.87
CA TRP A 11 16.70 -2.86 9.75
C TRP A 11 15.51 -3.69 10.18
N GLU A 12 15.69 -4.60 11.13
CA GLU A 12 14.58 -5.40 11.68
C GLU A 12 13.50 -4.48 12.29
N ARG A 13 13.92 -3.35 12.88
CA ARG A 13 13.03 -2.33 13.44
C ARG A 13 12.28 -1.56 12.34
N ILE A 14 12.98 -1.12 11.29
CA ILE A 14 12.37 -0.46 10.13
C ILE A 14 11.38 -1.40 9.44
N ARG A 15 11.73 -2.68 9.29
CA ARG A 15 10.86 -3.72 8.71
C ARG A 15 9.57 -3.88 9.49
N ARG A 16 9.66 -4.16 10.80
CA ARG A 16 8.47 -4.38 11.63
C ARG A 16 7.61 -3.13 11.72
N GLN A 17 8.24 -1.97 11.91
CA GLN A 17 7.50 -0.76 12.22
C GLN A 17 6.94 -0.13 10.95
N ARG A 18 7.75 0.05 9.89
CA ARG A 18 7.30 0.69 8.65
C ARG A 18 6.58 -0.25 7.70
N GLY A 19 6.99 -1.52 7.62
CA GLY A 19 6.29 -2.53 6.83
C GLY A 19 4.90 -2.81 7.41
N GLY A 20 4.80 -2.99 8.72
CA GLY A 20 3.52 -3.14 9.42
C GLY A 20 2.60 -1.93 9.20
N GLN A 21 3.14 -0.71 9.36
CA GLN A 21 2.39 0.53 9.11
C GLN A 21 1.87 0.63 7.66
N ALA A 22 2.68 0.27 6.66
CA ALA A 22 2.25 0.31 5.27
C ALA A 22 1.13 -0.71 4.98
N ALA A 23 1.20 -1.90 5.56
CA ALA A 23 0.16 -2.92 5.42
C ALA A 23 -1.15 -2.53 6.14
N ASP A 24 -1.05 -1.99 7.36
CA ASP A 24 -2.19 -1.51 8.14
C ASP A 24 -2.88 -0.34 7.43
N GLU A 25 -2.10 0.60 6.89
CA GLU A 25 -2.62 1.72 6.10
C GLU A 25 -3.29 1.22 4.80
N ALA A 26 -2.68 0.25 4.09
CA ALA A 26 -3.27 -0.31 2.88
C ALA A 26 -4.62 -0.97 3.17
N ALA A 27 -4.75 -1.67 4.31
CA ALA A 27 -6.01 -2.26 4.75
C ALA A 27 -7.06 -1.17 5.06
N PHE A 28 -6.67 -0.14 5.82
CA PHE A 28 -7.55 0.98 6.14
C PHE A 28 -8.06 1.70 4.87
N VAL A 29 -7.18 1.98 3.91
CA VAL A 29 -7.54 2.65 2.66
C VAL A 29 -8.46 1.76 1.80
N LYS A 30 -8.26 0.43 1.80
CA LYS A 30 -9.18 -0.53 1.15
C LYS A 30 -10.58 -0.45 1.74
N ASP A 31 -10.70 -0.43 3.07
CA ASP A 31 -11.99 -0.31 3.76
C ASP A 31 -12.68 1.03 3.41
N VAL A 32 -11.95 2.15 3.46
CA VAL A 32 -12.50 3.47 3.08
C VAL A 32 -12.95 3.50 1.63
N ARG A 33 -12.18 2.92 0.70
CA ARG A 33 -12.57 2.84 -0.71
C ARG A 33 -13.88 2.06 -0.87
N ASP A 34 -14.03 0.96 -0.14
CA ASP A 34 -15.18 0.08 -0.24
C ASP A 34 -16.43 0.74 0.38
N ASP A 35 -16.29 1.46 1.50
CA ASP A 35 -17.35 2.31 2.08
C ASP A 35 -17.81 3.40 1.08
N VAL A 36 -16.86 4.04 0.39
CA VAL A 36 -17.18 5.03 -0.64
C VAL A 36 -17.91 4.36 -1.80
N ARG A 37 -17.48 3.18 -2.26
CA ARG A 37 -18.19 2.41 -3.30
C ARG A 37 -19.63 2.10 -2.89
N GLU A 38 -19.84 1.68 -1.66
CA GLU A 38 -21.18 1.41 -1.12
C GLU A 38 -22.03 2.68 -1.07
N ALA A 39 -21.46 3.81 -0.63
CA ALA A 39 -22.16 5.10 -0.63
C ALA A 39 -22.58 5.52 -2.04
N PHE A 40 -21.70 5.38 -3.03
CA PHE A 40 -22.01 5.66 -4.44
C PHE A 40 -23.05 4.68 -5.02
N ALA A 41 -23.10 3.43 -4.55
CA ALA A 41 -24.11 2.45 -4.98
C ALA A 41 -25.48 2.74 -4.34
N THR A 42 -25.49 3.12 -3.06
CA THR A 42 -26.70 3.38 -2.27
C THR A 42 -27.35 4.72 -2.61
N ALA A 43 -26.56 5.74 -2.90
CA ALA A 43 -27.06 7.10 -3.19
C ALA A 43 -27.89 7.20 -4.48
N GLY A 44 -27.95 6.16 -5.32
CA GLY A 44 -28.69 6.19 -6.59
C GLY A 44 -28.21 7.30 -7.53
N ARG A 45 -29.10 7.82 -8.39
CA ARG A 45 -28.89 9.10 -9.13
C ARG A 45 -29.38 10.25 -8.23
N PRO A 46 -28.51 10.98 -7.51
CA PRO A 46 -28.94 11.96 -6.52
C PRO A 46 -29.24 13.34 -7.15
N MET A 47 -29.09 13.46 -8.47
CA MET A 47 -29.05 14.75 -9.14
C MET A 47 -30.46 15.24 -9.46
N GLY A 48 -30.84 16.37 -8.85
CA GLY A 48 -32.09 17.07 -9.15
C GLY A 48 -32.25 17.37 -10.64
N HIS A 49 -33.50 17.51 -11.09
CA HIS A 49 -33.84 17.66 -12.51
C HIS A 49 -33.56 19.06 -13.08
N ASP A 50 -32.64 19.82 -12.46
CA ASP A 50 -32.23 21.13 -12.93
C ASP A 50 -31.01 21.05 -13.87
N GLN A 51 -30.68 22.18 -14.48
CA GLN A 51 -29.55 22.28 -15.41
C GLN A 51 -28.21 21.91 -14.76
N TYR A 52 -28.04 22.15 -13.45
CA TYR A 52 -26.82 21.81 -12.74
C TYR A 52 -26.74 20.31 -12.46
N GLY A 53 -27.85 19.68 -12.06
CA GLY A 53 -27.95 18.24 -11.88
C GLY A 53 -27.76 17.47 -13.18
N ALA A 54 -28.31 17.94 -14.30
CA ALA A 54 -28.11 17.34 -15.62
C ALA A 54 -26.65 17.44 -16.10
N GLU A 55 -25.97 18.55 -15.82
CA GLU A 55 -24.55 18.69 -16.17
C GLU A 55 -23.68 17.81 -15.25
N LEU A 56 -24.00 17.77 -13.95
CA LEU A 56 -23.29 16.94 -13.00
C LEU A 56 -23.48 15.45 -13.33
N GLU A 57 -24.66 15.00 -13.77
CA GLU A 57 -24.90 13.64 -14.26
C GLU A 57 -23.98 13.22 -15.42
N LYS A 58 -23.57 14.16 -16.28
CA LYS A 58 -22.66 13.85 -17.41
C LYS A 58 -21.25 13.56 -16.93
N HIS A 59 -20.75 14.33 -15.96
CA HIS A 59 -19.38 14.22 -15.46
C HIS A 59 -19.26 13.24 -14.28
N TYR A 60 -20.37 12.92 -13.63
CA TYR A 60 -20.42 12.08 -12.43
C TYR A 60 -19.78 10.69 -12.62
N PRO A 61 -20.02 9.94 -13.71
CA PRO A 61 -19.35 8.67 -13.94
C PRO A 61 -17.82 8.81 -14.01
N GLN A 62 -17.34 9.83 -14.72
CA GLN A 62 -15.91 10.07 -14.87
C GLN A 62 -15.25 10.50 -13.55
N LEU A 63 -15.92 11.37 -12.78
CA LEU A 63 -15.47 11.77 -11.44
C LEU A 63 -15.41 10.56 -10.49
N LYS A 64 -16.43 9.70 -10.52
CA LYS A 64 -16.47 8.45 -9.74
C LYS A 64 -15.30 7.52 -10.10
N GLU A 65 -15.03 7.34 -11.39
CA GLU A 65 -13.89 6.52 -11.85
C GLU A 65 -12.55 7.11 -11.40
N GLN A 66 -12.36 8.43 -11.51
CA GLN A 66 -11.13 9.11 -11.07
C GLN A 66 -10.88 8.95 -9.56
N ILE A 67 -11.92 9.03 -8.75
CA ILE A 67 -11.82 8.81 -7.29
C ILE A 67 -11.34 7.39 -7.00
N PHE A 68 -11.93 6.38 -7.63
CA PHE A 68 -11.52 4.99 -7.38
C PHE A 68 -10.14 4.67 -7.94
N ALA A 69 -9.77 5.23 -9.09
CA ALA A 69 -8.42 5.10 -9.63
C ALA A 69 -7.37 5.67 -8.66
N ALA A 70 -7.67 6.79 -7.99
CA ALA A 70 -6.77 7.37 -7.00
C ALA A 70 -6.62 6.48 -5.75
N PHE A 71 -7.71 5.89 -5.26
CA PHE A 71 -7.64 4.90 -4.18
C PHE A 71 -6.80 3.69 -4.57
N ASP A 72 -7.07 3.12 -5.75
CA ASP A 72 -6.38 1.92 -6.22
C ASP A 72 -4.87 2.17 -6.41
N ALA A 73 -4.49 3.33 -6.96
CA ALA A 73 -3.08 3.72 -7.10
C ALA A 73 -2.38 3.87 -5.75
N TYR A 74 -3.01 4.51 -4.77
CA TYR A 74 -2.39 4.68 -3.45
C TYR A 74 -2.24 3.36 -2.70
N ILE A 75 -3.22 2.46 -2.82
CA ILE A 75 -3.14 1.10 -2.29
C ILE A 75 -1.97 0.33 -2.92
N GLU A 76 -1.81 0.42 -4.24
CA GLU A 76 -0.70 -0.24 -4.96
C GLU A 76 0.67 0.27 -4.49
N GLU A 77 0.80 1.58 -4.25
CA GLU A 77 2.02 2.17 -3.69
C GLU A 77 2.33 1.62 -2.28
N LEU A 78 1.32 1.50 -1.42
CA LEU A 78 1.49 0.97 -0.06
C LEU A 78 1.84 -0.53 -0.05
N ASP A 79 1.16 -1.33 -0.86
CA ASP A 79 1.43 -2.77 -1.02
C ASP A 79 2.84 -2.98 -1.62
N GLY A 80 3.24 -2.12 -2.57
CA GLY A 80 4.58 -2.10 -3.15
C GLY A 80 5.67 -1.73 -2.14
N LEU A 81 5.43 -0.73 -1.30
CA LEU A 81 6.34 -0.34 -0.22
C LEU A 81 6.52 -1.48 0.79
N HIS A 82 5.43 -2.10 1.21
CA HIS A 82 5.46 -3.25 2.11
C HIS A 82 6.28 -4.41 1.51
N THR A 83 6.01 -4.78 0.27
CA THR A 83 6.72 -5.87 -0.43
C THR A 83 8.20 -5.56 -0.60
N GLY A 84 8.55 -4.35 -1.05
CA GLY A 84 9.94 -3.92 -1.21
C GLY A 84 10.73 -3.94 0.11
N LEU A 85 10.09 -3.56 1.22
CA LEU A 85 10.69 -3.66 2.55
C LEU A 85 10.89 -5.12 2.99
N GLN A 86 9.96 -6.02 2.66
CA GLN A 86 10.10 -7.45 2.95
C GLN A 86 11.21 -8.11 2.12
N ASP A 87 11.26 -7.85 0.82
CA ASP A 87 12.28 -8.41 -0.08
C ASP A 87 13.68 -7.93 0.30
N THR A 88 13.83 -6.62 0.56
CA THR A 88 15.10 -6.05 1.01
C THR A 88 15.56 -6.72 2.31
N ALA A 89 14.66 -6.92 3.28
CA ALA A 89 15.00 -7.60 4.52
C ALA A 89 15.41 -9.07 4.31
N ALA A 90 14.75 -9.80 3.41
CA ALA A 90 15.12 -11.18 3.07
C ALA A 90 16.54 -11.26 2.47
N HIS A 91 16.90 -10.29 1.62
CA HIS A 91 18.25 -10.20 1.06
C HIS A 91 19.32 -9.91 2.12
N TYR A 92 19.07 -9.00 3.06
CA TYR A 92 20.03 -8.73 4.15
C TYR A 92 20.13 -9.88 5.17
N GLY A 93 19.01 -10.49 5.56
CA GLY A 93 19.00 -11.64 6.46
C GLY A 93 19.69 -12.88 5.87
N GLY A 94 19.66 -13.06 4.55
CA GLY A 94 20.42 -14.10 3.85
C GLY A 94 21.91 -13.80 3.71
N ALA A 95 22.29 -12.53 3.59
CA ALA A 95 23.69 -12.09 3.53
C ALA A 95 24.41 -12.20 4.88
N GLU A 96 23.67 -12.23 5.98
CA GLU A 96 24.16 -12.39 7.35
C GLU A 96 24.23 -13.83 7.84
N ASP A 97 23.96 -14.87 7.03
CA ASP A 97 24.27 -16.25 7.45
C ASP A 97 25.79 -16.52 7.31
N PRO A 98 26.57 -16.55 8.41
CA PRO A 98 27.99 -16.85 8.36
C PRO A 98 28.28 -18.26 7.81
N ARG A 99 27.30 -19.17 7.76
CA ARG A 99 27.47 -20.53 7.20
C ARG A 99 27.47 -20.58 5.66
N SER A 100 27.11 -19.48 5.00
CA SER A 100 27.15 -19.36 3.54
C SER A 100 28.53 -18.97 3.01
N ARG A 101 29.44 -18.50 3.88
CA ARG A 101 30.84 -18.18 3.51
C ARG A 101 31.81 -19.35 3.67
N GLU A 102 31.44 -20.43 4.36
CA GLU A 102 32.32 -21.59 4.58
C GLU A 102 32.09 -22.76 3.61
N ARG A 103 31.04 -22.74 2.77
CA ARG A 103 30.80 -23.78 1.74
C ARG A 103 31.27 -23.38 0.33
N GLY A 104 32.35 -22.61 0.24
CA GLY A 104 32.94 -22.15 -1.01
C GLY A 104 34.43 -22.44 -1.16
N GLN A 105 35.00 -23.33 -0.34
CA GLN A 105 36.35 -23.86 -0.50
C GLN A 105 36.35 -25.34 -0.10
N GLY A 106 36.15 -26.20 -1.09
CA GLY A 106 36.30 -27.65 -1.01
C GLY A 106 36.66 -28.18 -2.38
#